data_AF-A0A955BJ01-F1
#
_entry.id   AF-A0A955BJ01-F1
#
_cell.length_a   1.000
_cell.length_b   1.000
_cell.length_c   1.000
_cell.angle_alpha   90.00
_cell.angle_beta   90.00
_cell.angle_gamma   90.00
#
_symmetry.space_group_name_H-M   'P 1'
#
loop_
_entity.id
_entity.type
_entity.pdbx_description
1 polymer ?
#
loop_
_entity_poly.entity_id
_entity_poly.type
_entity_poly.pdbx_seq_one_letter_code
_entity_poly.pdbx_strand_id
1 'polypeptide(L)'
;MATEWFYQTLGQVVGPLTSSELLRDIRSGKLGHDTPVRKDDSQWVSACDVNGLLEAAVRDVVEFRCPFCNTKVSKPPVVCTGCDRRIE
;
A
#
# COMPACT_ATOMS: atom_id res chain seq x y z
N MET A 1 0.55 1.58 -18.83
CA MET A 1 0.10 2.85 -18.24
C MET A 1 -0.07 2.63 -16.74
N ALA A 2 0.64 3.39 -15.92
CA ALA A 2 0.54 3.28 -14.46
C ALA A 2 -0.72 4.00 -13.98
N THR A 3 -1.42 3.45 -12.99
CA THR A 3 -2.56 4.13 -12.37
C THR A 3 -2.05 5.20 -11.41
N GLU A 4 -2.38 6.45 -11.69
CA GLU A 4 -2.05 7.59 -10.82
C GLU A 4 -3.16 7.80 -9.80
N TRP A 5 -2.78 8.06 -8.56
CA TRP A 5 -3.70 8.33 -7.45
C TRP A 5 -3.37 9.67 -6.81
N PHE A 6 -4.41 10.36 -6.38
CA PHE A 6 -4.31 11.64 -5.69
C PHE A 6 -5.19 11.59 -4.46
N TYR A 7 -4.78 12.26 -3.41
CA TYR A 7 -5.61 12.46 -2.22
C TYR A 7 -5.51 13.87 -1.70
N GLN A 8 -6.54 14.32 -0.99
CA GLN A 8 -6.55 15.65 -0.40
C GLN A 8 -6.54 15.54 1.12
N THR A 9 -5.51 16.06 1.78
CA THR A 9 -5.40 16.09 3.23
C THR A 9 -5.10 17.51 3.69
N LEU A 10 -5.78 17.99 4.72
CA LEU A 10 -5.55 19.33 5.30
C LEU A 10 -5.55 20.47 4.25
N GLY A 11 -6.36 20.34 3.19
CA GLY A 11 -6.45 21.33 2.10
C GLY A 11 -5.31 21.27 1.08
N GLN A 12 -4.41 20.30 1.18
CA GLN A 12 -3.33 20.06 0.21
C GLN A 12 -3.63 18.81 -0.61
N VAL A 13 -3.44 18.91 -1.93
CA VAL A 13 -3.48 17.76 -2.83
C VAL A 13 -2.11 17.10 -2.86
N VAL A 14 -2.07 15.81 -2.54
CA VAL A 14 -0.87 14.98 -2.59
C VAL A 14 -1.03 14.00 -3.76
N GLY A 15 -0.06 14.01 -4.68
CA GLY A 15 0.00 13.12 -5.84
C GLY A 15 0.93 13.66 -6.94
N PRO A 16 1.13 12.91 -8.05
CA PRO A 16 0.59 11.59 -8.35
C PRO A 16 1.29 10.46 -7.57
N LEU A 17 0.52 9.52 -7.03
CA LEU A 17 1.00 8.34 -6.32
C LEU A 17 0.65 7.07 -7.11
N THR A 18 1.44 6.02 -6.92
CA THR A 18 1.04 4.68 -7.38
C THR A 18 0.04 4.08 -6.40
N SER A 19 -0.69 3.04 -6.83
CA SER A 19 -1.57 2.27 -5.95
C SER A 19 -0.84 1.84 -4.68
N SER A 20 0.36 1.28 -4.78
CA SER A 20 1.16 0.82 -3.64
C SER A 20 1.51 1.94 -2.64
N GLU A 21 1.87 3.13 -3.14
CA GLU A 21 2.17 4.28 -2.28
C GLU A 21 0.90 4.79 -1.58
N LEU A 22 -0.24 4.85 -2.29
CA LEU A 22 -1.52 5.23 -1.69
C LEU A 22 -1.94 4.24 -0.59
N LEU A 23 -1.86 2.93 -0.86
CA LEU A 23 -2.16 1.88 0.12
C LEU A 23 -1.25 1.99 1.35
N ARG A 24 0.01 2.35 1.17
CA ARG A 24 0.97 2.58 2.25
C ARG A 24 0.59 3.79 3.11
N ASP A 25 0.16 4.91 2.52
CA ASP A 25 -0.29 6.08 3.29
C ASP A 25 -1.62 5.82 4.02
N ILE A 26 -2.56 5.08 3.42
CA ILE A 26 -3.79 4.60 4.10
C ILE A 26 -3.41 3.76 5.33
N ARG A 27 -2.49 2.80 5.15
CA ARG A 27 -2.01 1.95 6.26
C ARG A 27 -1.26 2.75 7.33
N SER A 28 -0.50 3.77 6.92
CA SER A 28 0.23 4.65 7.83
C SER A 28 -0.71 5.55 8.65
N GLY A 29 -2.01 5.58 8.33
CA GLY A 29 -2.99 6.45 8.97
C GLY A 29 -2.94 7.91 8.51
N LYS A 30 -2.19 8.21 7.43
CA LYS A 30 -2.17 9.55 6.81
C LYS A 30 -3.43 9.83 5.99
N LEU A 31 -3.97 8.78 5.38
CA LEU A 31 -5.27 8.79 4.73
C LEU A 31 -6.28 8.12 5.66
N GLY A 32 -7.30 8.88 6.04
CA GLY A 32 -8.48 8.36 6.72
C GLY A 32 -9.52 7.84 5.74
N HIS A 33 -10.54 7.19 6.28
CA HIS A 33 -11.67 6.68 5.51
C HIS A 33 -12.46 7.82 4.85
N ASP A 34 -12.50 8.98 5.48
CA ASP A 34 -13.19 10.18 4.99
C ASP A 34 -12.34 11.01 4.01
N THR A 35 -11.05 10.67 3.86
CA THR A 35 -10.13 11.45 3.02
C THR A 35 -10.55 11.38 1.55
N PRO A 36 -10.73 12.51 0.86
CA PRO A 36 -11.01 12.53 -0.57
C PRO A 36 -9.84 11.97 -1.35
N VAL A 37 -10.09 10.94 -2.15
CA VAL A 37 -9.16 10.30 -3.07
C VAL A 37 -9.69 10.37 -4.49
N ARG A 38 -8.78 10.39 -5.45
CA ARG A 38 -9.07 10.41 -6.87
C ARG A 38 -8.13 9.47 -7.59
N LYS A 39 -8.70 8.66 -8.48
CA LYS A 39 -7.93 7.80 -9.38
C LYS A 39 -7.82 8.50 -10.72
N ASP A 40 -6.60 8.82 -11.14
CA ASP A 40 -6.33 9.45 -12.44
C ASP A 40 -7.13 10.76 -12.58
N ASP A 41 -7.90 10.94 -13.65
CA ASP A 41 -8.85 12.04 -13.82
C ASP A 41 -10.31 11.71 -13.43
N SER A 42 -10.52 10.82 -12.45
CA SER A 42 -11.86 10.49 -11.95
C SER A 42 -12.41 11.57 -11.00
N GLN A 43 -13.62 11.38 -10.49
CA GLN A 43 -14.17 12.22 -9.44
C GLN A 43 -13.44 12.00 -8.10
N TRP A 44 -13.41 13.05 -7.27
CA TRP A 44 -13.00 12.93 -5.88
C TRP A 44 -14.06 12.18 -5.11
N VAL A 45 -13.66 11.09 -4.49
CA VAL A 45 -14.52 10.20 -3.71
C VAL A 45 -13.84 9.92 -2.39
N SER A 46 -14.59 9.78 -1.30
CA SER A 46 -13.98 9.43 -0.02
C SER A 46 -13.31 8.06 -0.12
N ALA A 47 -12.17 7.87 0.55
CA ALA A 47 -11.45 6.60 0.52
C ALA A 47 -12.36 5.40 0.86
N CYS A 48 -13.30 5.59 1.81
CA CYS A 48 -14.30 4.60 2.22
C CYS A 48 -15.31 4.23 1.13
N ASP A 49 -15.61 5.17 0.23
CA ASP A 49 -16.55 4.97 -0.87
C ASP A 49 -15.91 4.16 -2.02
N VAL A 50 -14.58 4.21 -2.12
CA VAL A 50 -13.82 3.38 -3.06
C VAL A 50 -13.86 1.93 -2.61
N ASN A 51 -14.82 1.19 -3.15
CA ASN A 51 -15.04 -0.21 -2.84
C ASN A 51 -13.75 -1.04 -3.01
N GLY A 52 -13.25 -1.58 -1.91
CA GLY A 52 -12.06 -2.45 -1.87
C GLY A 52 -10.71 -1.71 -1.81
N LEU A 53 -10.66 -0.38 -1.79
CA LEU A 53 -9.39 0.36 -1.66
C LEU A 53 -8.75 0.13 -0.30
N LEU A 54 -9.52 0.30 0.78
CA LEU A 54 -9.02 0.03 2.13
C LEU A 54 -8.73 -1.45 2.33
N GLU A 55 -9.56 -2.33 1.76
CA GLU A 55 -9.33 -3.75 1.84
C GLU A 55 -8.04 -4.16 1.11
N ALA A 56 -7.73 -3.55 -0.03
CA ALA A 56 -6.46 -3.72 -0.71
C ALA A 56 -5.29 -3.21 0.15
N ALA A 57 -5.47 -2.09 0.87
CA ALA A 57 -4.44 -1.55 1.78
C ALA A 57 -4.11 -2.53 2.91
N VAL A 58 -5.12 -3.28 3.37
CA VAL A 58 -4.98 -4.33 4.37
C VAL A 58 -4.44 -5.64 3.76
N ARG A 59 -4.84 -6.03 2.55
CA ARG A 59 -4.40 -7.30 1.93
C ARG A 59 -2.94 -7.30 1.48
N ASP A 60 -2.35 -6.14 1.18
CA ASP A 60 -0.97 -6.05 0.66
C ASP A 60 0.11 -6.28 1.75
N VAL A 61 -0.24 -6.58 3.00
CA VAL A 61 0.70 -7.21 3.95
C VAL A 61 0.82 -8.70 3.66
N VAL A 62 1.36 -9.06 2.50
CA VAL A 62 2.00 -10.37 2.40
C VAL A 62 3.33 -10.23 3.15
N GLU A 63 3.30 -10.44 4.47
CA GLU A 63 4.51 -10.61 5.25
C GLU A 63 5.23 -11.84 4.71
N PHE A 64 6.26 -11.66 3.88
CA PHE A 64 7.11 -12.75 3.46
C PHE A 64 7.90 -13.24 4.67
N ARG A 65 7.73 -14.51 5.01
CA ARG A 65 8.45 -15.17 6.11
C ARG A 65 9.32 -16.28 5.54
N CYS A 66 10.49 -16.46 6.11
CA CYS A 66 11.36 -17.56 5.74
C CYS A 66 10.70 -18.90 6.08
N PRO A 67 10.55 -19.85 5.14
CA PRO A 67 9.95 -21.15 5.41
C PRO A 67 10.80 -22.02 6.35
N PHE A 68 12.08 -21.70 6.55
CA PHE A 68 12.99 -22.49 7.37
C PHE A 68 13.09 -22.01 8.82
N CYS A 69 13.15 -20.69 9.05
CA CYS A 69 13.36 -20.11 10.38
C CYS A 69 12.26 -19.15 10.82
N ASN A 70 11.22 -18.97 10.00
CA ASN A 70 10.09 -18.05 10.24
C ASN A 70 10.50 -16.57 10.45
N THR A 71 11.72 -16.19 10.09
CA THR A 71 12.20 -14.79 10.14
C THR A 71 11.51 -13.96 9.08
N LYS A 72 11.17 -12.71 9.39
CA LYS A 72 10.60 -11.77 8.40
C LYS A 72 11.64 -11.47 7.32
N VAL A 73 11.25 -11.60 6.07
CA VAL A 73 12.13 -11.36 4.93
C VAL A 73 11.49 -10.37 3.96
N SER A 74 12.33 -9.68 3.19
CA SER A 74 11.87 -8.83 2.08
C SER A 74 11.33 -9.70 0.94
N LYS A 75 10.64 -9.07 -0.03
CA LYS A 75 10.05 -9.73 -1.20
C LYS A 75 11.06 -10.67 -1.88
N PRO A 76 10.82 -12.01 -1.92
CA PRO A 76 11.74 -12.97 -2.53
C PRO A 76 11.99 -12.65 -4.02
N PRO A 77 13.17 -12.98 -4.56
CA PRO A 77 14.22 -13.81 -3.96
C PRO A 77 15.19 -13.03 -3.06
N VAL A 78 15.39 -13.49 -1.81
CA VAL A 78 16.29 -12.83 -0.83
C VAL A 78 17.04 -13.85 0.02
N VAL A 79 18.19 -13.46 0.54
CA VAL A 79 18.88 -14.23 1.59
C VAL A 79 18.30 -13.85 2.94
N CYS A 80 17.84 -14.85 3.71
CA CYS A 80 17.30 -14.63 5.03
C CYS A 80 18.40 -14.17 6.00
N THR A 81 18.20 -13.06 6.70
CA THR A 81 19.15 -12.55 7.71
C THR A 81 19.19 -13.35 9.01
N GLY A 82 18.23 -14.26 9.21
CA GLY A 82 18.17 -15.10 10.42
C GLY A 82 18.80 -16.49 10.26
N CYS A 83 18.84 -17.04 9.05
CA CYS A 83 19.39 -18.38 8.80
C CYS A 83 20.33 -18.47 7.58
N ASP A 84 20.61 -17.34 6.93
CA ASP A 84 21.49 -17.20 5.76
C ASP A 84 21.11 -18.09 4.56
N ARG A 85 19.89 -18.64 4.55
CA ARG A 85 19.35 -19.42 3.43
C ARG A 85 18.75 -18.51 2.38
N ARG A 86 19.00 -18.86 1.13
CA ARG A 86 18.34 -18.25 -0.02
C ARG A 86 16.88 -18.70 -0.06
N ILE A 87 15.98 -17.72 -0.15
CA ILE A 87 14.54 -17.92 -0.36
C ILE A 87 14.26 -17.50 -1.80
N GLU A 88 13.59 -18.37 -2.54
CA GLU A 88 13.17 -18.19 -3.93
C GLU A 88 11.65 -18.19 -4.05
#